data_AF-A0A219AMC4-F1
#
_entry.id   AF-A0A219AMC4-F1
#
_cell.length_a   1.000
_cell.length_b   1.000
_cell.length_c   1.000
_cell.angle_alpha   90.00
_cell.angle_beta   90.00
_cell.angle_gamma   90.00
#
_symmetry.space_group_name_H-M   'P 1'
#
loop_
_entity.id
_entity.type
_entity.pdbx_description
1 polymer ?
#
loop_
_entity_poly.entity_id
_entity_poly.type
_entity_poly.pdbx_seq_one_letter_code
_entity_poly.pdbx_strand_id
1 'polypeptide(L)'
;MGAYDYKKLITKESSDIYLNESFFMDIFRSIRWADGVYCPKCKSFDVYKKGFLKKSNYKGIIRKYTCKTCNNNFNDFTNTFFENSKIPMSVFAFILFHMDSMSVTDMAKYLGCSRNTVYRIIKDIYRAIGNKHENFVLTNNGYLSEFKVNFNDKRCLNEN
;
A
#
# COMPACT_ATOMS: atom_id res chain seq x y z
N MET A 1 -3.06 -13.70 -17.79
CA MET A 1 -2.99 -12.80 -16.62
C MET A 1 -2.03 -13.41 -15.61
N GLY A 2 -0.72 -13.27 -15.84
CA GLY A 2 0.33 -13.94 -15.06
C GLY A 2 0.30 -13.47 -13.61
N ALA A 3 0.45 -14.42 -12.68
CA ALA A 3 0.38 -14.14 -11.25
C ALA A 3 1.49 -13.18 -10.83
N TYR A 4 1.15 -12.15 -10.06
CA TYR A 4 2.10 -11.23 -9.41
C TYR A 4 3.14 -12.02 -8.61
N ASP A 5 4.43 -11.77 -8.83
CA ASP A 5 5.53 -12.55 -8.22
C ASP A 5 6.23 -11.84 -7.04
N TYR A 6 5.66 -10.74 -6.54
CA TYR A 6 6.09 -10.14 -5.27
C TYR A 6 5.95 -11.13 -4.10
N LYS A 7 5.12 -12.17 -4.26
CA LYS A 7 4.87 -13.18 -3.23
C LYS A 7 6.12 -13.96 -2.84
N LYS A 8 7.13 -14.05 -3.72
CA LYS A 8 8.42 -14.67 -3.41
C LYS A 8 9.37 -13.74 -2.67
N LEU A 9 9.20 -12.43 -2.85
CA LEU A 9 10.05 -11.40 -2.26
C LEU A 9 9.59 -11.04 -0.85
N ILE A 10 8.28 -11.06 -0.63
CA ILE A 10 7.67 -10.65 0.64
C ILE A 10 7.77 -11.77 1.65
N THR A 11 8.50 -11.49 2.72
CA THR A 11 8.63 -12.39 3.86
C THR A 11 8.54 -11.57 5.16
N LYS A 12 8.24 -12.24 6.28
CA LYS A 12 8.20 -11.60 7.61
C LYS A 12 9.57 -11.10 8.08
N GLU A 13 10.63 -11.63 7.49
CA GLU A 13 12.03 -11.40 7.87
C GLU A 13 12.85 -10.98 6.63
N SER A 14 12.20 -10.28 5.70
CA SER A 14 12.87 -9.78 4.50
C SER A 14 14.08 -8.93 4.88
N SER A 15 15.23 -9.20 4.25
CA SER A 15 16.44 -8.37 4.40
C SER A 15 16.25 -6.97 3.82
N ASP A 16 15.45 -6.87 2.75
CA ASP A 16 14.92 -5.58 2.30
C ASP A 16 13.79 -5.17 3.24
N ILE A 17 14.05 -4.14 4.05
CA ILE A 17 13.09 -3.61 5.03
C ILE A 17 11.78 -3.17 4.37
N TYR A 18 11.83 -2.66 3.13
CA TYR A 18 10.65 -2.21 2.39
C TYR A 18 9.72 -3.35 1.98
N LEU A 19 10.20 -4.60 2.03
CA LEU A 19 9.44 -5.80 1.73
C LEU A 19 9.05 -6.62 2.98
N ASN A 20 9.28 -6.09 4.18
CA ASN A 20 8.89 -6.74 5.43
C ASN A 20 7.41 -6.47 5.76
N GLU A 21 6.55 -7.44 5.45
CA GLU A 21 5.10 -7.32 5.65
C GLU A 21 4.71 -7.17 7.12
N SER A 22 5.39 -7.86 8.04
CA SER A 22 5.05 -7.78 9.47
C SER A 22 5.35 -6.38 10.01
N PHE A 23 6.53 -5.87 9.69
CA PHE A 23 7.00 -4.55 10.11
C PHE A 23 6.05 -3.44 9.67
N PHE A 24 5.68 -3.39 8.38
CA PHE A 24 4.74 -2.37 7.92
C PHE A 24 3.33 -2.53 8.46
N MET A 25 2.90 -3.76 8.74
CA MET A 25 1.62 -3.99 9.41
C MET A 25 1.64 -3.56 10.88
N ASP A 26 2.78 -3.65 11.56
CA ASP A 26 2.97 -3.08 12.89
C ASP A 26 2.94 -1.55 12.85
N ILE A 27 3.67 -0.92 11.92
CA ILE A 27 3.61 0.53 11.69
C ILE A 27 2.18 0.97 11.40
N PHE A 28 1.52 0.34 10.42
CA PHE A 28 0.15 0.67 10.06
C PHE A 28 -0.80 0.59 11.26
N ARG A 29 -0.72 -0.49 12.05
CA ARG A 29 -1.54 -0.64 13.25
C ARG A 29 -1.25 0.41 14.32
N SER A 30 0.03 0.79 14.49
CA SER A 30 0.41 1.82 15.46
C SER A 30 -0.19 3.19 15.12
N ILE A 31 -0.25 3.52 13.83
CA ILE A 31 -0.85 4.77 13.33
C ILE A 31 -2.38 4.67 13.39
N ARG A 32 -2.95 3.60 12.83
CA ARG A 32 -4.41 3.41 12.68
C ARG A 32 -5.14 3.38 14.03
N TRP A 33 -4.51 2.81 15.04
CA TRP A 33 -5.06 2.57 16.38
C TRP A 33 -4.25 3.29 17.46
N ALA A 34 -3.71 4.47 17.15
CA ALA A 34 -2.94 5.28 18.09
C ALA A 34 -3.72 5.55 19.39
N ASP A 35 -5.02 5.84 19.27
CA ASP A 35 -5.94 6.07 20.40
C ASP A 35 -6.59 4.78 20.95
N GLY A 36 -6.10 3.62 20.52
CA GLY A 36 -6.71 2.33 20.78
C GLY A 36 -7.67 1.88 19.67
N VAL A 37 -8.00 0.58 19.70
CA VAL A 37 -8.87 -0.02 18.69
C VAL A 37 -10.33 0.35 18.98
N TYR A 38 -10.98 0.98 18.01
CA TYR A 38 -12.40 1.34 18.09
C TYR A 38 -13.19 0.76 16.90
N CYS A 39 -14.49 0.57 17.09
CA CYS A 39 -15.37 0.11 16.04
C CYS A 39 -15.55 1.19 14.94
N PRO A 40 -15.23 0.91 13.67
CA PRO A 40 -15.42 1.89 12.60
C PRO A 40 -16.89 2.31 12.42
N LYS A 41 -17.84 1.43 12.76
CA LYS A 41 -19.29 1.62 12.60
C LYS A 41 -19.91 2.49 13.70
N CYS A 42 -19.74 2.12 14.97
CA CYS A 42 -20.39 2.81 16.11
C CYS A 42 -19.42 3.60 17.01
N LYS A 43 -18.12 3.64 16.68
CA LYS A 43 -17.06 4.34 17.41
C LYS A 43 -16.79 3.87 18.84
N SER A 44 -17.47 2.83 19.31
CA SER A 44 -17.19 2.21 20.62
C SER A 44 -15.78 1.61 20.68
N PHE A 45 -15.10 1.83 21.81
CA PHE A 45 -13.82 1.20 22.16
C PHE A 45 -13.98 -0.19 22.81
N ASP A 46 -15.21 -0.63 23.10
CA ASP A 46 -15.45 -1.97 23.62
C ASP A 46 -15.33 -3.02 22.50
N VAL A 47 -14.09 -3.44 22.28
CA VAL A 47 -13.67 -4.28 21.17
C VAL A 47 -12.98 -5.54 21.68
N TYR A 48 -13.49 -6.69 21.23
CA TYR A 48 -12.86 -7.99 21.44
C TYR A 48 -11.88 -8.31 20.28
N LYS A 49 -10.63 -8.65 20.62
CA LYS A 49 -9.60 -9.07 19.66
C LYS A 49 -9.75 -10.56 19.34
N LYS A 50 -10.23 -10.91 18.15
CA LYS A 50 -10.47 -12.29 17.68
C LYS A 50 -9.21 -13.02 17.17
N GLY A 51 -8.03 -12.42 17.31
CA GLY A 51 -6.78 -12.94 16.74
C GLY A 51 -6.55 -12.44 15.32
N PHE A 52 -6.09 -13.32 14.43
CA PHE A 52 -5.71 -12.98 13.05
C PHE A 52 -6.61 -13.65 12.00
N LEU A 53 -6.60 -13.12 10.77
CA LEU A 53 -7.15 -13.82 9.62
C LEU A 53 -6.45 -15.18 9.44
N LYS A 54 -7.26 -16.25 9.35
CA LYS A 54 -6.78 -17.64 9.23
C LYS A 54 -6.74 -18.14 7.77
N LYS A 55 -7.53 -17.52 6.89
CA LYS A 55 -7.68 -17.87 5.47
C LYS A 55 -7.43 -16.62 4.63
N SER A 56 -6.30 -16.57 3.91
CA SER A 56 -5.93 -15.59 2.87
C SER A 56 -4.39 -15.59 2.72
N ASN A 57 -3.89 -14.85 1.72
CA ASN A 57 -2.46 -14.49 1.64
C ASN A 57 -1.97 -13.68 2.87
N TYR A 58 -2.88 -13.24 3.76
CA TYR A 58 -2.60 -12.45 4.96
C TYR A 58 -2.66 -13.27 6.25
N LYS A 59 -2.47 -14.59 6.16
CA LYS A 59 -2.58 -15.49 7.30
C LYS A 59 -1.61 -15.07 8.40
N GLY A 60 -2.13 -14.76 9.59
CA GLY A 60 -1.33 -14.36 10.74
C GLY A 60 -0.72 -12.96 10.65
N ILE A 61 -1.24 -12.10 9.78
CA ILE A 61 -0.76 -10.72 9.58
C ILE A 61 -1.85 -9.72 9.97
N ILE A 62 -3.04 -9.84 9.39
CA ILE A 62 -4.17 -8.93 9.66
C ILE A 62 -4.95 -9.37 10.90
N ARG A 63 -5.18 -8.46 11.84
CA ARG A 63 -5.98 -8.66 13.05
C ARG A 63 -7.48 -8.60 12.75
N LYS A 64 -8.24 -9.38 13.51
CA LYS A 64 -9.70 -9.39 13.50
C LYS A 64 -10.25 -8.87 14.81
N TYR A 65 -11.33 -8.10 14.70
CA TYR A 65 -11.99 -7.45 15.81
C TYR A 65 -13.49 -7.67 15.75
N THR A 66 -14.12 -7.68 16.92
CA THR A 66 -15.58 -7.63 17.06
C THR A 66 -15.94 -6.57 18.07
N CYS A 67 -16.76 -5.61 17.67
CA CYS A 67 -17.33 -4.65 18.60
C CYS A 67 -18.37 -5.35 19.47
N LYS A 68 -18.29 -5.20 20.79
CA LYS A 68 -19.29 -5.80 21.69
C LYS A 68 -20.58 -4.98 21.75
N THR A 69 -20.53 -3.67 21.47
CA THR A 69 -21.69 -2.79 21.49
C THR A 69 -22.66 -3.02 20.33
N CYS A 70 -22.15 -3.14 19.09
CA CYS A 70 -22.99 -3.29 17.89
C CYS A 70 -22.81 -4.64 17.16
N ASN A 71 -22.03 -5.55 17.76
CA ASN A 71 -21.69 -6.87 17.23
C ASN A 71 -21.02 -6.89 15.84
N ASN A 72 -20.56 -5.73 15.36
CA ASN A 72 -19.93 -5.60 14.04
C ASN A 72 -18.53 -6.25 14.03
N ASN A 73 -18.25 -7.05 13.00
CA ASN A 73 -16.92 -7.59 12.75
C ASN A 73 -16.13 -6.65 11.84
N PHE A 74 -14.87 -6.39 12.16
CA PHE A 74 -13.98 -5.56 11.36
C PHE A 74 -12.53 -6.05 11.48
N ASN A 75 -11.65 -5.50 10.66
CA ASN A 75 -10.22 -5.80 10.66
C ASN A 75 -9.39 -4.51 10.53
N ASP A 76 -8.06 -4.63 10.51
CA ASP A 76 -7.15 -3.49 10.39
C ASP A 76 -7.47 -2.59 9.18
N PHE A 77 -7.91 -3.17 8.07
CA PHE A 77 -8.16 -2.48 6.81
C PHE A 77 -9.60 -1.99 6.64
N THR A 78 -10.52 -2.30 7.55
CA THR A 78 -11.92 -1.86 7.43
C THR A 78 -12.02 -0.33 7.37
N ASN A 79 -12.77 0.18 6.39
CA ASN A 79 -12.90 1.59 6.05
C ASN A 79 -11.57 2.28 5.71
N THR A 80 -10.66 1.57 5.04
CA THR A 80 -9.41 2.14 4.51
C THR A 80 -9.29 1.79 3.03
N PHE A 81 -8.40 2.47 2.29
CA PHE A 81 -8.16 2.14 0.89
C PHE A 81 -7.52 0.75 0.69
N PHE A 82 -7.01 0.13 1.78
CA PHE A 82 -6.54 -1.26 1.77
C PHE A 82 -7.67 -2.28 1.86
N GLU A 83 -8.91 -1.85 2.11
CA GLU A 83 -10.06 -2.74 2.23
C GLU A 83 -10.23 -3.57 0.94
N ASN A 84 -10.39 -4.88 1.09
CA ASN A 84 -10.48 -5.85 -0.01
C ASN A 84 -9.27 -5.92 -0.95
N SER A 85 -8.17 -5.22 -0.64
CA SER A 85 -6.93 -5.35 -1.40
C SER A 85 -6.36 -6.76 -1.25
N LYS A 86 -5.79 -7.28 -2.35
CA LYS A 86 -4.98 -8.52 -2.38
C LYS A 86 -3.47 -8.22 -2.43
N ILE A 87 -3.13 -6.94 -2.45
CA ILE A 87 -1.75 -6.45 -2.47
C ILE A 87 -1.27 -6.33 -1.01
N PRO A 88 -0.13 -6.93 -0.64
CA PRO A 88 0.45 -6.82 0.70
C PRO A 88 0.83 -5.38 1.06
N MET A 89 0.80 -5.06 2.34
CA MET A 89 1.11 -3.72 2.85
C MET A 89 2.55 -3.31 2.48
N SER A 90 3.49 -4.24 2.57
CA SER A 90 4.89 -4.04 2.17
C SER A 90 5.06 -3.63 0.71
N VAL A 91 4.22 -4.12 -0.22
CA VAL A 91 4.26 -3.68 -1.62
C VAL A 91 3.83 -2.22 -1.75
N PHE A 92 2.78 -1.82 -1.01
CA PHE A 92 2.38 -0.41 -0.96
C PHE A 92 3.49 0.44 -0.37
N ALA A 93 4.12 -0.01 0.72
CA ALA A 93 5.22 0.70 1.36
C ALA A 93 6.42 0.84 0.41
N PHE A 94 6.86 -0.26 -0.21
CA PHE A 94 7.94 -0.23 -1.20
C PHE A 94 7.66 0.81 -2.29
N ILE A 95 6.47 0.79 -2.88
CA ILE A 95 6.09 1.76 -3.91
C ILE A 95 6.10 3.17 -3.33
N LEU A 96 5.44 3.41 -2.20
CA LEU A 96 5.35 4.72 -1.53
C LEU A 96 6.73 5.35 -1.31
N PHE A 97 7.70 4.58 -0.80
CA PHE A 97 9.05 5.07 -0.51
C PHE A 97 9.95 5.22 -1.74
N HIS A 98 9.55 4.69 -2.91
CA HIS A 98 10.34 4.74 -4.14
C HIS A 98 9.67 5.50 -5.29
N MET A 99 8.51 6.15 -5.05
CA MET A 99 7.81 6.89 -6.12
C MET A 99 8.68 8.02 -6.72
N ASP A 100 9.54 8.62 -5.92
CA ASP A 100 10.40 9.75 -6.32
C ASP A 100 11.80 9.32 -6.78
N SER A 101 12.20 8.07 -6.50
CA SER A 101 13.56 7.56 -6.76
C SER A 101 13.63 6.47 -7.83
N MET A 102 12.50 5.86 -8.20
CA MET A 102 12.43 4.78 -9.18
C MET A 102 11.36 5.02 -10.24
N SER A 103 11.62 4.56 -11.46
CA SER A 103 10.60 4.50 -12.50
C SER A 103 9.55 3.42 -12.17
N VAL A 104 8.33 3.57 -12.67
CA VAL A 104 7.25 2.57 -12.60
C VAL A 104 7.70 1.23 -13.19
N THR A 105 8.54 1.28 -14.24
CA THR A 105 9.08 0.08 -14.88
C THR A 105 10.06 -0.65 -13.97
N ASP A 106 10.93 0.07 -13.28
CA ASP A 106 11.93 -0.52 -12.39
C ASP A 106 11.29 -1.08 -11.13
N MET A 107 10.34 -0.36 -10.53
CA MET A 107 9.52 -0.88 -9.44
C MET A 107 8.78 -2.16 -9.84
N ALA A 108 8.18 -2.17 -11.05
CA ALA A 108 7.44 -3.33 -11.54
C ALA A 108 8.37 -4.55 -11.75
N LYS A 109 9.57 -4.33 -12.32
CA LYS A 109 10.60 -5.36 -12.46
C LYS A 109 11.04 -5.89 -11.10
N TYR A 110 11.37 -5.00 -10.16
CA TYR A 110 11.82 -5.36 -8.82
C TYR A 110 10.78 -6.20 -8.10
N LEU A 111 9.52 -5.77 -8.11
CA LEU A 111 8.40 -6.46 -7.47
C LEU A 111 7.90 -7.69 -8.24
N GLY A 112 8.43 -7.98 -9.44
CA GLY A 112 7.90 -9.04 -10.30
C GLY A 112 6.41 -8.89 -10.61
N CYS A 113 5.93 -7.67 -10.82
CA CYS A 113 4.52 -7.38 -11.10
C CYS A 113 4.34 -6.55 -12.38
N SER A 114 3.09 -6.29 -12.78
CA SER A 114 2.83 -5.49 -13.99
C SER A 114 3.01 -4.00 -13.71
N ARG A 115 3.48 -3.23 -14.70
CA ARG A 115 3.53 -1.74 -14.62
C ARG A 115 2.17 -1.14 -14.23
N ASN A 116 1.08 -1.71 -14.74
CA ASN A 116 -0.29 -1.30 -14.40
C ASN A 116 -0.62 -1.49 -12.92
N THR A 117 -0.03 -2.50 -12.26
CA THR A 117 -0.19 -2.73 -10.82
C THR A 117 0.44 -1.61 -10.02
N VAL A 118 1.70 -1.28 -10.33
CA VAL A 118 2.42 -0.17 -9.69
C VAL A 118 1.68 1.15 -9.93
N TYR A 119 1.32 1.45 -11.18
CA TYR A 119 0.54 2.64 -11.53
C TYR A 119 -0.78 2.76 -10.76
N ARG A 120 -1.53 1.66 -10.66
CA ARG A 120 -2.80 1.64 -9.89
C ARG A 120 -2.55 1.94 -8.41
N ILE A 121 -1.53 1.35 -7.82
CA ILE A 121 -1.18 1.56 -6.40
C ILE A 121 -0.79 3.03 -6.16
N ILE A 122 0.06 3.60 -7.01
CA ILE A 122 0.43 5.01 -6.90
C ILE A 122 -0.82 5.91 -6.98
N LYS A 123 -1.72 5.64 -7.92
CA LYS A 123 -2.99 6.38 -8.03
C LYS A 123 -3.86 6.25 -6.78
N ASP A 124 -3.93 5.06 -6.18
CA ASP A 124 -4.68 4.82 -4.95
C ASP A 124 -4.06 5.55 -3.75
N ILE A 125 -2.71 5.63 -3.67
CA ILE A 125 -1.97 6.43 -2.67
C ILE A 125 -2.33 7.92 -2.79
N TYR A 126 -2.22 8.50 -3.99
CA TYR A 126 -2.53 9.92 -4.20
C TYR A 126 -3.99 10.25 -3.86
N ARG A 127 -4.93 9.39 -4.26
CA ARG A 127 -6.34 9.51 -3.88
C ARG A 127 -6.54 9.51 -2.36
N ALA A 128 -5.82 8.66 -1.64
CA ALA A 128 -5.92 8.57 -0.19
C ALA A 128 -5.36 9.82 0.52
N ILE A 129 -4.33 10.46 -0.04
CA ILE A 129 -3.72 11.69 0.50
C ILE A 129 -4.60 12.94 0.24
N GLY A 130 -5.72 12.81 -0.50
CA GLY A 130 -6.61 13.93 -0.81
C GLY A 130 -6.08 14.87 -1.90
N ASN A 131 -4.93 14.51 -2.47
CA ASN A 131 -4.32 15.20 -3.57
C ASN A 131 -5.02 14.77 -4.87
N LYS A 132 -5.97 15.60 -5.33
CA LYS A 132 -6.68 15.44 -6.61
C LYS A 132 -5.77 15.73 -7.80
N HIS A 133 -4.60 15.10 -7.86
CA HIS A 133 -3.79 15.10 -9.07
C HIS A 133 -4.45 14.13 -10.06
N GLU A 134 -5.51 14.59 -10.70
CA GLU A 134 -6.29 13.80 -11.65
C GLU A 134 -5.52 13.52 -12.96
N ASN A 135 -4.34 14.15 -13.14
CA ASN A 135 -3.59 14.17 -14.39
C ASN A 135 -2.15 13.62 -14.25
N PHE A 136 -1.93 12.56 -13.48
CA PHE A 136 -0.65 11.87 -13.54
C PHE A 136 -0.41 11.26 -14.93
N VAL A 137 0.73 11.60 -15.51
CA VAL A 137 1.18 11.06 -16.80
C VAL A 137 2.44 10.25 -16.56
N LEU A 138 2.49 9.05 -17.15
CA LEU A 138 3.73 8.29 -17.22
C LEU A 138 4.64 8.97 -18.26
N THR A 139 5.80 9.43 -17.82
CA THR A 139 6.80 10.04 -18.68
C THR A 139 7.48 8.97 -19.56
N ASN A 140 8.15 9.38 -20.63
CA ASN A 140 8.84 8.42 -21.51
C ASN A 140 9.99 7.67 -20.81
N ASN A 141 10.62 8.29 -19.80
CA ASN A 141 11.61 7.63 -18.94
C ASN A 141 10.97 6.77 -17.83
N GLY A 142 9.64 6.62 -17.82
CA GLY A 142 8.92 5.67 -16.97
C GLY A 142 8.59 6.19 -15.57
N TYR A 143 8.86 7.45 -15.26
CA TYR A 143 8.48 8.08 -14.00
C TYR A 143 7.04 8.58 -14.04
N LEU A 144 6.44 8.77 -12.86
CA LEU A 144 5.12 9.37 -12.76
C LEU A 144 5.26 10.86 -12.44
N SER A 145 4.64 11.71 -13.25
CA SER A 145 4.65 13.16 -13.03
C SER A 145 3.24 13.74 -13.11
N GLU A 146 2.98 14.76 -12.30
CA GLU A 146 1.76 15.59 -12.38
C GLU A 146 1.76 16.52 -13.60
N PHE A 147 2.93 16.72 -14.20
CA PHE A 147 3.12 17.58 -15.36
C PHE A 147 3.37 16.71 -16.59
N LYS A 148 2.75 17.04 -17.73
CA LYS A 148 3.24 16.54 -19.03
C LYS A 148 4.64 17.09 -19.23
N VAL A 149 5.65 16.25 -19.06
CA VAL A 149 7.04 16.64 -19.35
C VAL A 149 7.14 16.95 -20.84
N ASN A 150 7.44 18.20 -21.17
CA ASN A 150 7.63 18.62 -22.55
C ASN A 150 9.01 18.15 -23.02
N PHE A 151 9.05 17.31 -24.05
CA PHE A 151 10.27 16.71 -24.58
C PHE A 151 11.30 17.71 -25.11
N ASN A 152 10.91 18.98 -25.32
CA ASN A 152 11.82 20.04 -25.74
C ASN A 152 12.41 20.84 -24.56
N ASP A 153 12.03 20.54 -23.32
CA ASP A 153 12.57 21.25 -22.16
C ASP A 153 13.92 20.67 -21.73
N LYS A 154 14.99 21.27 -22.25
CA LYS A 154 16.39 20.89 -21.97
C LYS A 154 16.80 21.05 -20.50
N ARG A 155 15.95 21.59 -19.61
CA ARG A 155 16.25 21.73 -18.18
C ARG A 155 16.22 20.39 -17.42
N CYS A 156 15.58 19.36 -17.97
CA CYS A 156 15.47 18.03 -17.35
C CYS A 156 16.51 17.00 -17.85
N LEU A 157 17.47 17.41 -18.70
CA LEU A 157 18.49 16.54 -19.29
C LEU A 157 19.93 16.92 -18.92
N ASN A 158 20.11 17.82 -17.96
CA ASN A 158 21.45 18.22 -17.53
C ASN A 158 21.80 17.54 -16.20
N GLU A 159 22.36 16.34 -16.29
CA GLU A 159 23.33 15.87 -15.30
C GLU A 159 24.72 16.05 -15.94
N ASN A 160 25.58 16.81 -15.27
CA ASN A 160 26.99 16.98 -15.63
C ASN A 160 27.75 15.66 -15.49
#